data_AF-A0A9D8P5L9-F1
#
_entry.id   AF-A0A9D8P5L9-F1
#
_cell.length_a   1.000
_cell.length_b   1.000
_cell.length_c   1.000
_cell.angle_alpha   90.00
_cell.angle_beta   90.00
_cell.angle_gamma   90.00
#
_symmetry.space_group_name_H-M   'P 1'
#
loop_
_entity.id
_entity.type
_entity.pdbx_description
1 polymer ?
#
loop_
_entity_poly.entity_id
_entity_poly.type
_entity_poly.pdbx_seq_one_letter_code
_entity_poly.pdbx_strand_id
1 'polypeptide(L)'
;MPVESLVNPMFQHETWLKTLIPVFQAARRYHNHEVKGLEHVPEGTGATLVFNHSLATYDISLMLAALYMERGVAARTILDRLFFKVPLLGNFMENYLGAIQGRRDIAEQLLKQKEIVAVAPGGMFEALRPSTQRYQIKWEHRLGFVHVAMKTKTPVILAACPKADELYDVLPLNITSFFYEKYKLPVFLAAGRGLSPIPKPVQLTHYLSEPMMPPKWTRNEAERDRRARVFHGQLVDKMNELMCSGIRDPRRSGKDYSRRRGMPG
;
A
#
# COMPACT_ATOMS: atom_id res chain seq x y z
N MET A 1 25.79 4.05 9.72
CA MET A 1 25.69 2.62 10.05
C MET A 1 25.61 1.84 8.76
N PRO A 2 26.41 0.77 8.58
CA PRO A 2 26.34 -0.10 7.39
C PRO A 2 24.96 -0.76 7.26
N VAL A 3 24.48 -0.97 6.03
CA VAL A 3 23.14 -1.55 5.73
C VAL A 3 22.96 -2.94 6.34
N GLU A 4 24.04 -3.71 6.46
CA GLU A 4 24.09 -5.03 7.11
C GLU A 4 23.62 -5.00 8.57
N SER A 5 23.65 -3.83 9.23
CA SER A 5 23.15 -3.66 10.60
C SER A 5 21.69 -3.19 10.70
N LEU A 6 21.10 -2.70 9.59
CA LEU A 6 19.70 -2.27 9.50
C LEU A 6 18.79 -3.35 8.89
N VAL A 7 19.40 -4.29 8.16
CA VAL A 7 18.76 -5.52 7.68
C VAL A 7 19.13 -6.58 8.70
N ASN A 8 18.23 -6.86 9.64
CA ASN A 8 18.43 -7.93 10.61
C ASN A 8 18.83 -9.22 9.85
N PRO A 9 19.95 -9.90 10.20
CA PRO A 9 20.31 -11.20 9.62
C PRO A 9 19.21 -12.26 9.75
N MET A 10 18.27 -12.09 10.68
CA MET A 10 17.03 -12.90 10.76
C MET A 10 16.10 -12.73 9.56
N PHE A 11 16.28 -11.70 8.73
CA PHE A 11 15.58 -11.52 7.47
C PHE A 11 16.19 -12.34 6.32
N GLN A 12 16.64 -13.56 6.64
CA GLN A 12 16.82 -14.62 5.66
C GLN A 12 15.43 -15.04 5.15
N HIS A 13 15.24 -14.82 3.85
CA HIS A 13 13.97 -14.69 3.14
C HIS A 13 12.96 -15.86 3.22
N GLU A 14 13.33 -16.99 3.84
CA GLU A 14 12.62 -18.25 3.63
C GLU A 14 11.88 -18.80 4.86
N THR A 15 12.36 -18.53 6.08
CA THR A 15 11.88 -19.29 7.24
C THR A 15 10.52 -18.80 7.74
N TRP A 16 10.28 -17.49 7.79
CA TRP A 16 9.04 -16.94 8.34
C TRP A 16 7.88 -16.99 7.36
N LEU A 17 8.14 -16.77 6.05
CA LEU A 17 7.11 -16.89 5.01
C LEU A 17 6.57 -18.32 5.04
N LYS A 18 7.45 -19.33 5.09
CA LYS A 18 7.06 -20.74 5.24
C LYS A 18 6.18 -21.00 6.47
N THR A 19 6.47 -20.36 7.61
CA THR A 19 5.64 -20.46 8.83
C THR A 19 4.25 -19.83 8.66
N LEU A 20 4.13 -18.72 7.93
CA LEU A 20 2.85 -18.04 7.70
C LEU A 20 2.10 -18.50 6.44
N ILE A 21 2.72 -19.31 5.58
CA ILE A 21 2.09 -19.89 4.37
C ILE A 21 0.72 -20.51 4.69
N PRO A 22 0.55 -21.35 5.74
CA PRO A 22 -0.76 -21.94 6.04
C PRO A 22 -1.84 -20.88 6.33
N VAL A 23 -1.48 -19.81 7.05
CA VAL A 23 -2.37 -18.68 7.36
C VAL A 23 -2.74 -17.93 6.09
N PHE A 24 -1.75 -17.61 5.25
CA PHE A 24 -2.00 -16.96 3.97
C PHE A 24 -2.84 -17.82 3.03
N GLN A 25 -2.60 -19.13 2.95
CA GLN A 25 -3.42 -20.04 2.16
C GLN A 25 -4.86 -20.12 2.67
N ALA A 26 -5.06 -20.18 3.99
CA ALA A 26 -6.40 -20.15 4.58
C ALA A 26 -7.13 -18.84 4.25
N ALA A 27 -6.46 -17.71 4.38
CA ALA A 27 -7.00 -16.40 4.03
C ALA A 27 -7.25 -16.26 2.51
N ARG A 28 -6.37 -16.78 1.65
CA ARG A 28 -6.59 -16.84 0.19
C ARG A 28 -7.85 -17.62 -0.15
N ARG A 29 -8.08 -18.77 0.50
CA ARG A 29 -9.31 -19.56 0.31
C ARG A 29 -10.55 -18.83 0.83
N TYR A 30 -10.48 -18.26 2.04
CA TYR A 30 -11.59 -17.52 2.64
C TYR A 30 -12.04 -16.32 1.79
N HIS A 31 -11.09 -15.65 1.13
CA HIS A 31 -11.34 -14.50 0.28
C HIS A 31 -11.39 -14.79 -1.22
N ASN A 32 -11.31 -16.06 -1.64
CA ASN A 32 -11.12 -16.43 -3.05
C ASN A 32 -10.12 -15.48 -3.76
N HIS A 33 -8.92 -15.34 -3.17
CA HIS A 33 -7.97 -14.29 -3.53
C HIS A 33 -7.34 -14.55 -4.89
N GLU A 34 -7.44 -13.54 -5.76
CA GLU A 34 -6.90 -13.55 -7.13
C GLU A 34 -5.95 -12.38 -7.32
N VAL A 35 -4.95 -12.56 -8.19
CA VAL A 35 -4.04 -11.50 -8.63
C VAL A 35 -3.99 -11.47 -10.14
N LYS A 36 -4.18 -10.28 -10.72
CA LYS A 36 -4.13 -10.03 -12.17
C LYS A 36 -2.97 -9.08 -12.47
N GLY A 37 -2.15 -9.39 -13.47
CA GLY A 37 -0.98 -8.60 -13.83
C GLY A 37 0.25 -8.88 -12.96
N LEU A 38 0.35 -10.09 -12.36
CA LEU A 38 1.51 -10.46 -11.55
C LEU A 38 2.82 -10.49 -12.36
N GLU A 39 2.69 -10.79 -13.66
CA GLU A 39 3.73 -10.71 -14.69
C GLU A 39 4.34 -9.33 -14.89
N HIS A 40 3.67 -8.27 -14.45
CA HIS A 40 4.21 -6.92 -14.56
C HIS A 40 5.33 -6.65 -13.54
N VAL A 41 5.44 -7.45 -12.48
CA VAL A 41 6.49 -7.29 -11.47
C VAL A 41 7.82 -7.80 -12.03
N PRO A 42 8.85 -6.94 -12.21
CA PRO A 42 10.09 -7.37 -12.83
C PRO A 42 10.92 -8.21 -11.86
N GLU A 43 11.56 -9.23 -12.40
CA GLU A 43 12.52 -10.06 -11.67
C GLU A 43 13.91 -9.40 -11.72
N GLY A 44 14.52 -9.18 -10.56
CA GLY A 44 15.93 -8.78 -10.45
C GLY A 44 16.29 -7.36 -10.93
N THR A 45 15.35 -6.46 -11.18
CA THR A 45 15.64 -5.05 -11.54
C THR A 45 15.18 -4.02 -10.51
N GLY A 46 14.40 -4.44 -9.51
CA GLY A 46 13.83 -3.58 -8.49
C GLY A 46 12.63 -2.76 -8.99
N ALA A 47 11.61 -2.63 -8.15
CA ALA A 47 10.41 -1.85 -8.46
C ALA A 47 9.76 -1.34 -7.17
N THR A 48 9.03 -0.23 -7.28
CA THR A 48 8.15 0.23 -6.20
C THR A 48 6.73 -0.27 -6.46
N LEU A 49 6.25 -1.21 -5.66
CA LEU A 49 4.84 -1.59 -5.60
C LEU A 49 4.07 -0.58 -4.75
N VAL A 50 3.01 -0.01 -5.30
CA VAL A 50 2.22 1.05 -4.67
C VAL A 50 0.79 0.58 -4.52
N PHE A 51 0.31 0.52 -3.28
CA PHE A 51 -0.98 -0.05 -2.92
C PHE A 51 -1.99 1.03 -2.49
N ASN A 52 -3.28 0.72 -2.65
CA ASN A 52 -4.31 1.32 -1.80
C ASN A 52 -4.20 0.72 -0.38
N HIS A 53 -4.53 1.50 0.63
CA HIS A 53 -4.46 1.08 2.02
C HIS A 53 -5.86 0.82 2.57
N SER A 54 -6.27 -0.44 2.70
CA SER A 54 -7.50 -0.80 3.40
C SER A 54 -7.30 -0.70 4.92
N LEU A 55 -8.40 -0.67 5.71
CA LEU A 55 -8.31 -0.75 7.17
C LEU A 55 -7.63 -2.05 7.62
N ALA A 56 -7.97 -3.16 6.95
CA ALA A 56 -7.51 -4.49 7.32
C ALA A 56 -6.01 -4.68 7.05
N THR A 57 -5.47 -4.03 6.02
CA THR A 57 -4.06 -4.02 5.59
C THR A 57 -3.49 -5.37 5.13
N TYR A 58 -4.00 -6.50 5.66
CA TYR A 58 -3.50 -7.84 5.31
C TYR A 58 -3.78 -8.24 3.87
N ASP A 59 -4.64 -7.53 3.14
CA ASP A 59 -4.82 -7.69 1.70
C ASP A 59 -3.50 -7.46 0.94
N ILE A 60 -2.71 -6.46 1.37
CA ILE A 60 -1.35 -6.23 0.86
C ILE A 60 -0.48 -7.45 1.15
N SER A 61 -0.53 -8.01 2.37
CA SER A 61 0.23 -9.22 2.72
C SER A 61 -0.16 -10.43 1.88
N LEU A 62 -1.45 -10.58 1.53
CA LEU A 62 -1.90 -11.64 0.62
C LEU A 62 -1.33 -11.46 -0.79
N MET A 63 -1.27 -10.24 -1.31
CA MET A 63 -0.62 -9.95 -2.59
C MET A 63 0.88 -10.27 -2.55
N LEU A 64 1.60 -9.83 -1.52
CA LEU A 64 3.04 -10.06 -1.42
C LEU A 64 3.35 -11.55 -1.24
N ALA A 65 2.52 -12.28 -0.48
CA ALA A 65 2.62 -13.72 -0.36
C ALA A 65 2.35 -14.42 -1.71
N ALA A 66 1.37 -13.95 -2.49
CA ALA A 66 1.13 -14.46 -3.84
C ALA A 66 2.32 -14.23 -4.77
N LEU A 67 2.90 -13.03 -4.75
CA LEU A 67 4.12 -12.72 -5.50
C LEU A 67 5.26 -13.68 -5.15
N TYR A 68 5.50 -13.93 -3.87
CA TYR A 68 6.54 -14.86 -3.44
C TYR A 68 6.24 -16.30 -3.84
N MET A 69 5.02 -16.80 -3.59
CA MET A 69 4.67 -18.19 -3.89
C MET A 69 4.64 -18.50 -5.39
N GLU A 70 4.28 -17.53 -6.23
CA GLU A 70 4.08 -17.76 -7.68
C GLU A 70 5.28 -17.34 -8.53
N ARG A 71 6.11 -16.40 -8.06
CA ARG A 71 7.27 -15.88 -8.79
C ARG A 71 8.61 -16.06 -8.06
N GLY A 72 8.60 -16.46 -6.79
CA GLY A 72 9.81 -16.44 -5.95
C GLY A 72 10.33 -15.04 -5.65
N VAL A 73 9.59 -14.00 -6.03
CA VAL A 73 9.98 -12.60 -5.83
C VAL A 73 9.47 -12.14 -4.49
N ALA A 74 10.36 -11.57 -3.70
CA ALA A 74 10.02 -11.09 -2.39
C ALA A 74 10.14 -9.57 -2.31
N ALA A 75 9.31 -8.97 -1.46
CA ALA A 75 9.16 -7.53 -1.35
C ALA A 75 9.37 -7.05 0.07
N ARG A 76 9.97 -5.87 0.19
CA ARG A 76 10.23 -5.16 1.44
C ARG A 76 9.15 -4.12 1.66
N THR A 77 8.33 -4.33 2.68
CA THR A 77 7.23 -3.41 2.99
C THR A 77 7.77 -2.23 3.79
N ILE A 78 7.44 -1.00 3.43
CA ILE A 78 7.76 0.16 4.24
C ILE A 78 6.55 0.49 5.11
N LEU A 79 6.69 0.33 6.43
CA LEU A 79 5.61 0.64 7.37
C LEU A 79 5.83 1.97 8.09
N ASP A 80 4.72 2.56 8.52
CA ASP A 80 4.73 3.76 9.35
C ASP A 80 5.51 3.50 10.66
N ARG A 81 6.27 4.50 11.09
CA ARG A 81 7.08 4.48 12.32
C ARG A 81 6.24 4.16 13.56
N LEU A 82 4.94 4.44 13.55
CA LEU A 82 4.03 4.18 14.67
C LEU A 82 3.88 2.70 15.01
N PHE A 83 3.94 1.80 14.01
CA PHE A 83 3.88 0.35 14.25
C PHE A 83 5.08 -0.16 15.07
N PHE A 84 6.25 0.45 14.88
CA PHE A 84 7.47 0.11 15.61
C PHE A 84 7.53 0.71 17.03
N LYS A 85 6.60 1.60 17.39
CA LYS A 85 6.49 2.15 18.75
C LYS A 85 5.60 1.31 19.67
N VAL A 86 4.83 0.36 19.12
CA VAL A 86 4.02 -0.57 19.90
C VAL A 86 4.87 -1.81 20.20
N PRO A 87 5.18 -2.09 21.49
CA PRO A 87 5.95 -3.28 21.87
C PRO A 87 5.30 -4.55 21.32
N LEU A 88 6.10 -5.54 20.89
CA LEU A 88 5.69 -6.79 20.21
C LEU A 88 5.19 -6.61 18.77
N LEU A 89 4.39 -5.59 18.46
CA LEU A 89 3.91 -5.34 17.10
C LEU A 89 5.04 -4.85 16.18
N GLY A 90 5.92 -3.98 16.67
CA GLY A 90 7.10 -3.54 15.94
C GLY A 90 8.02 -4.71 15.56
N ASN A 91 8.33 -5.57 16.53
CA ASN A 91 9.13 -6.77 16.31
C ASN A 91 8.42 -7.77 15.39
N PHE A 92 7.10 -7.90 15.48
CA PHE A 92 6.34 -8.76 14.58
C PHE A 92 6.42 -8.25 13.13
N MET A 93 6.17 -6.96 12.93
CA MET A 93 6.21 -6.34 11.61
C MET A 93 7.61 -6.39 11.00
N GLU A 94 8.64 -6.07 11.79
CA GLU A 94 10.03 -6.08 11.35
C GLU A 94 10.54 -7.48 11.04
N ASN A 95 10.26 -8.47 11.90
CA ASN A 95 10.83 -9.82 11.78
C ASN A 95 9.98 -10.78 10.92
N TYR A 96 8.69 -10.51 10.74
CA TYR A 96 7.75 -11.42 10.05
C TYR A 96 7.03 -10.80 8.86
N LEU A 97 7.18 -9.50 8.56
CA LEU A 97 6.53 -8.89 7.38
C LEU A 97 7.51 -8.04 6.55
N GLY A 98 8.78 -7.99 6.95
CA GLY A 98 9.83 -7.24 6.26
C GLY A 98 9.56 -5.76 6.29
N ALA A 99 8.84 -5.33 7.33
CA ALA A 99 8.51 -3.95 7.54
C ALA A 99 9.77 -3.18 7.87
N ILE A 100 10.07 -2.16 7.09
CA ILE A 100 11.17 -1.24 7.35
C ILE A 100 10.58 0.10 7.73
N GLN A 101 11.17 0.74 8.74
CA GLN A 101 10.74 2.05 9.20
C GLN A 101 10.71 3.05 8.03
N GLY A 102 9.59 3.77 7.89
CA GLY A 102 9.38 4.81 6.87
C GLY A 102 10.50 5.83 6.75
N ARG A 103 11.49 5.53 5.91
CA ARG A 103 12.70 6.31 5.65
C ARG A 103 13.03 6.23 4.16
N ARG A 104 13.04 7.38 3.49
CA ARG A 104 13.26 7.46 2.04
C ARG A 104 14.63 6.92 1.65
N ASP A 105 15.64 7.15 2.48
CA ASP A 105 17.00 6.69 2.22
C ASP A 105 17.14 5.17 2.25
N ILE A 106 16.38 4.46 3.09
CA ILE A 106 16.38 3.00 3.09
C ILE A 106 15.67 2.47 1.83
N ALA A 107 14.52 3.05 1.48
CA ALA A 107 13.82 2.73 0.22
C ALA A 107 14.73 2.88 -1.00
N GLU A 108 15.48 4.00 -1.05
CA GLU A 108 16.46 4.25 -2.11
C GLU A 108 17.58 3.21 -2.16
N GLN A 109 18.08 2.76 -1.00
CA GLN A 109 19.13 1.75 -0.92
C GLN A 109 18.64 0.39 -1.42
N LEU A 110 17.47 -0.06 -0.97
CA LEU A 110 16.85 -1.32 -1.41
C LEU A 110 16.62 -1.35 -2.92
N LEU A 111 16.04 -0.28 -3.46
CA LEU A 111 15.81 -0.18 -4.91
C LEU A 111 17.12 -0.17 -5.71
N LYS A 112 18.18 0.46 -5.19
CA LYS A 112 19.53 0.36 -5.81
C LYS A 112 20.11 -1.05 -5.75
N GLN A 113 19.73 -1.84 -4.75
CA GLN A 113 20.06 -3.26 -4.63
C GLN A 113 19.12 -4.16 -5.46
N LYS A 114 18.24 -3.57 -6.28
CA LYS A 114 17.30 -4.26 -7.17
C LYS A 114 16.21 -5.05 -6.41
N GLU A 115 15.95 -4.68 -5.16
CA GLU A 115 14.87 -5.25 -4.34
C GLU A 115 13.51 -4.64 -4.73
N ILE A 116 12.42 -5.38 -4.47
CA ILE A 116 11.06 -4.86 -4.58
C ILE A 116 10.70 -4.13 -3.30
N VAL A 117 10.21 -2.90 -3.41
CA VAL A 117 9.75 -2.09 -2.27
C VAL A 117 8.24 -1.90 -2.35
N ALA A 118 7.52 -2.27 -1.29
CA ALA A 118 6.07 -2.11 -1.18
C ALA A 118 5.70 -0.91 -0.29
N VAL A 119 4.83 -0.03 -0.78
CA VAL A 119 4.40 1.18 -0.06
C VAL A 119 2.90 1.42 -0.26
N ALA A 120 2.25 2.02 0.75
CA ALA A 120 0.89 2.52 0.65
C ALA A 120 0.88 4.03 0.95
N PRO A 121 0.90 4.92 -0.07
CA PRO A 121 1.18 6.35 0.13
C PRO A 121 0.18 7.04 1.06
N GLY A 122 -1.09 6.66 1.00
CA GLY A 122 -2.14 7.21 1.86
C GLY A 122 -1.95 6.91 3.35
N GLY A 123 -1.21 5.85 3.68
CA GLY A 123 -0.91 5.46 5.06
C GLY A 123 -2.17 5.23 5.90
N MET A 124 -2.04 5.43 7.21
CA MET A 124 -3.15 5.21 8.14
C MET A 124 -4.34 6.16 7.92
N PHE A 125 -4.10 7.37 7.39
CA PHE A 125 -5.20 8.30 7.07
C PHE A 125 -6.14 7.72 6.00
N GLU A 126 -5.56 7.09 4.97
CA GLU A 126 -6.33 6.38 3.96
C GLU A 126 -7.04 5.17 4.57
N ALA A 127 -6.34 4.36 5.37
CA ALA A 127 -6.93 3.16 5.98
C ALA A 127 -8.04 3.43 7.01
N LEU A 128 -8.04 4.58 7.68
CA LEU A 128 -9.10 5.00 8.59
C LEU A 128 -10.33 5.60 7.88
N ARG A 129 -10.37 5.59 6.54
CA ARG A 129 -11.50 6.16 5.80
C ARG A 129 -12.82 5.47 6.21
N PRO A 130 -13.89 6.24 6.40
CA PRO A 130 -15.20 5.67 6.70
C PRO A 130 -15.75 4.93 5.48
N SER A 131 -16.72 4.04 5.71
CA SER A 131 -17.36 3.24 4.65
C SER A 131 -18.05 4.09 3.57
N THR A 132 -18.40 5.33 3.89
CA THR A 132 -18.96 6.30 2.95
C THR A 132 -17.94 6.84 1.95
N GLN A 133 -16.64 6.63 2.20
CA GLN A 133 -15.54 7.06 1.35
C GLN A 133 -14.76 5.88 0.74
N ARG A 134 -15.31 4.66 0.77
CA ARG A 134 -14.67 3.48 0.16
C ARG A 134 -14.34 3.72 -1.31
N TYR A 135 -13.33 2.98 -1.77
CA TYR A 135 -12.82 3.04 -3.15
C TYR A 135 -12.18 4.38 -3.53
N GLN A 136 -11.95 5.27 -2.56
CA GLN A 136 -11.24 6.51 -2.75
C GLN A 136 -9.83 6.40 -2.18
N ILE A 137 -8.83 6.66 -3.01
CA ILE A 137 -7.46 6.85 -2.56
C ILE A 137 -7.28 8.25 -1.96
N LYS A 138 -6.42 8.35 -0.95
CA LYS A 138 -6.09 9.58 -0.20
C LYS A 138 -4.58 9.85 -0.24
N TRP A 139 -4.02 9.84 -1.45
CA TRP A 139 -2.58 10.09 -1.65
C TRP A 139 -2.23 11.58 -1.63
N GLU A 140 -3.20 12.46 -1.93
CA GLU A 140 -3.09 13.92 -1.84
C GLU A 140 -1.81 14.46 -2.51
N HIS A 141 -0.90 15.05 -1.73
CA HIS A 141 0.36 15.63 -2.19
C HIS A 141 1.59 14.81 -1.73
N ARG A 142 1.41 13.52 -1.45
CA ARG A 142 2.48 12.66 -0.91
C ARG A 142 3.42 12.17 -2.01
N LEU A 143 4.38 13.03 -2.38
CA LEU A 143 5.34 12.79 -3.46
C LEU A 143 6.55 11.91 -3.06
N GLY A 144 6.64 11.45 -1.82
CA GLY A 144 7.83 10.79 -1.28
C GLY A 144 8.26 9.56 -2.10
N PHE A 145 7.32 8.67 -2.41
CA PHE A 145 7.60 7.46 -3.20
C PHE A 145 7.96 7.77 -4.66
N VAL A 146 7.36 8.83 -5.23
CA VAL A 146 7.69 9.31 -6.58
C VAL A 146 9.12 9.83 -6.62
N HIS A 147 9.55 10.63 -5.65
CA HIS A 147 10.93 11.11 -5.59
C HIS A 147 11.94 9.97 -5.44
N VAL A 148 11.63 8.97 -4.61
CA VAL A 148 12.47 7.78 -4.47
C VAL A 148 12.60 7.07 -5.82
N ALA A 149 11.48 6.75 -6.48
CA ALA A 149 11.49 6.08 -7.79
C ALA A 149 12.24 6.88 -8.87
N MET A 150 12.04 8.21 -8.93
CA MET A 150 12.78 9.08 -9.86
C MET A 150 14.29 9.04 -9.60
N LYS A 151 14.72 9.04 -8.33
CA LYS A 151 16.14 9.06 -7.95
C LYS A 151 16.82 7.72 -8.19
N THR A 152 16.12 6.62 -7.98
CA THR A 152 16.61 5.25 -8.21
C THR A 152 16.42 4.78 -9.64
N LYS A 153 15.63 5.50 -10.44
CA LYS A 153 15.25 5.14 -11.82
C LYS A 153 14.53 3.80 -11.91
N THR A 154 13.78 3.43 -10.87
CA THR A 154 13.03 2.18 -10.82
C THR A 154 11.57 2.42 -11.22
N PRO A 155 10.94 1.45 -11.89
CA PRO A 155 9.52 1.53 -12.23
C PRO A 155 8.64 1.58 -10.98
N VAL A 156 7.47 2.20 -11.15
CA VAL A 156 6.36 2.14 -10.20
C VAL A 156 5.29 1.22 -10.77
N ILE A 157 4.83 0.26 -9.97
CA ILE A 157 3.72 -0.64 -10.32
C ILE A 157 2.62 -0.42 -9.29
N LEU A 158 1.42 -0.15 -9.77
CA LEU A 158 0.25 0.07 -8.93
C LEU A 158 -0.42 -1.27 -8.68
N ALA A 159 -0.81 -1.55 -7.45
CA ALA A 159 -1.54 -2.75 -7.06
C ALA A 159 -2.80 -2.37 -6.28
N ALA A 160 -3.96 -2.46 -6.94
CA ALA A 160 -5.23 -2.10 -6.34
C ALA A 160 -6.01 -3.33 -5.88
N CYS A 161 -6.52 -3.32 -4.65
CA CYS A 161 -7.55 -4.24 -4.18
C CYS A 161 -8.80 -3.46 -3.76
N PRO A 162 -9.75 -3.21 -4.67
CA PRO A 162 -10.87 -2.31 -4.40
C PRO A 162 -11.76 -2.82 -3.27
N LYS A 163 -12.08 -4.11 -3.31
CA LYS A 163 -12.97 -4.77 -2.34
C LYS A 163 -12.36 -5.00 -0.96
N ALA A 164 -11.07 -4.74 -0.78
CA ALA A 164 -10.45 -4.78 0.55
C ALA A 164 -11.13 -3.80 1.53
N ASP A 165 -11.73 -2.73 1.00
CA ASP A 165 -12.52 -1.76 1.77
C ASP A 165 -13.82 -2.33 2.34
N GLU A 166 -14.35 -3.40 1.75
CA GLU A 166 -15.58 -4.04 2.18
C GLU A 166 -15.36 -5.04 3.32
N LEU A 167 -14.11 -5.34 3.68
CA LEU A 167 -13.76 -6.26 4.77
C LEU A 167 -14.36 -5.81 6.11
N TYR A 168 -14.46 -4.50 6.33
CA TYR A 168 -15.01 -3.89 7.53
C TYR A 168 -15.89 -2.68 7.22
N ASP A 169 -17.07 -2.60 7.83
CA ASP A 169 -17.88 -1.38 7.92
C ASP A 169 -17.31 -0.44 8.96
N VAL A 170 -16.56 0.56 8.50
CA VAL A 170 -16.01 1.66 9.28
C VAL A 170 -17.04 2.79 9.39
N LEU A 171 -17.35 3.22 10.62
CA LEU A 171 -18.27 4.31 10.88
C LEU A 171 -17.63 5.69 10.66
N PRO A 172 -18.37 6.69 10.15
CA PRO A 172 -17.89 8.06 10.05
C PRO A 172 -17.90 8.72 11.44
N LEU A 173 -16.73 8.79 12.08
CA LEU A 173 -16.56 9.48 13.35
C LEU A 173 -15.81 10.80 13.15
N ASN A 174 -16.42 11.91 13.54
CA ASN A 174 -15.79 13.25 13.43
C ASN A 174 -14.50 13.37 14.25
N ILE A 175 -14.39 12.59 15.33
CA ILE A 175 -13.22 12.60 16.21
C ILE A 175 -12.00 11.90 15.58
N THR A 176 -12.19 11.03 14.59
CA THR A 176 -11.09 10.23 14.01
C THR A 176 -10.00 11.12 13.43
N SER A 177 -10.37 12.10 12.60
CA SER A 177 -9.39 13.03 12.01
C SER A 177 -8.69 13.86 13.07
N PHE A 178 -9.43 14.37 14.07
CA PHE A 178 -8.87 15.17 15.16
C PHE A 178 -7.81 14.40 15.95
N PHE A 179 -8.12 13.18 16.41
CA PHE A 179 -7.18 12.38 17.20
C PHE A 179 -5.98 11.91 16.36
N TYR A 180 -6.19 11.58 15.10
CA TYR A 180 -5.11 11.15 14.22
C TYR A 180 -4.17 12.31 13.85
N GLU A 181 -4.70 13.50 13.56
CA GLU A 181 -3.89 14.68 13.25
C GLU A 181 -3.09 15.15 14.45
N LYS A 182 -3.74 15.28 15.61
CA LYS A 182 -3.16 15.85 16.84
C LYS A 182 -2.28 14.87 17.63
N TYR A 183 -2.70 13.60 17.74
CA TYR A 183 -2.07 12.62 18.62
C TYR A 183 -1.54 11.38 17.89
N LYS A 184 -1.78 11.26 16.58
CA LYS A 184 -1.43 10.07 15.77
C LYS A 184 -2.06 8.78 16.30
N LEU A 185 -3.20 8.89 16.98
CA LEU A 185 -3.95 7.74 17.50
C LEU A 185 -5.02 7.32 16.48
N PRO A 186 -5.04 6.04 16.07
CA PRO A 186 -6.04 5.51 15.14
C PRO A 186 -7.34 5.21 15.87
N VAL A 187 -8.15 6.23 16.15
CA VAL A 187 -9.48 6.06 16.77
C VAL A 187 -10.50 5.77 15.68
N PHE A 188 -11.06 4.56 15.67
CA PHE A 188 -12.10 4.14 14.72
C PHE A 188 -13.07 3.15 15.37
N LEU A 189 -14.27 3.07 14.80
CA LEU A 189 -15.21 1.99 15.06
C LEU A 189 -15.47 1.27 13.75
N ALA A 190 -15.23 -0.03 13.75
CA ALA A 190 -15.38 -0.87 12.57
C ALA A 190 -15.96 -2.23 12.95
N ALA A 191 -16.82 -2.77 12.08
CA ALA A 191 -17.42 -4.09 12.25
C ALA A 191 -17.26 -4.91 10.97
N GLY A 192 -16.91 -6.18 11.09
CA GLY A 192 -16.77 -7.09 9.97
C GLY A 192 -18.02 -7.95 9.80
N ARG A 193 -17.93 -9.25 10.10
CA ARG A 193 -19.05 -10.19 10.03
C ARG A 193 -20.04 -9.89 11.16
N GLY A 194 -21.23 -9.36 10.82
CA GLY A 194 -22.15 -8.84 11.82
C GLY A 194 -21.53 -7.67 12.58
N LEU A 195 -21.59 -7.68 13.91
CA LEU A 195 -20.93 -6.68 14.77
C LEU A 195 -19.56 -7.15 15.30
N SER A 196 -19.00 -8.22 14.75
CA SER A 196 -17.74 -8.82 15.22
C SER A 196 -16.50 -8.14 14.62
N PRO A 197 -15.31 -8.29 15.23
CA PRO A 197 -14.05 -7.87 14.64
C PRO A 197 -13.53 -8.82 13.55
N ILE A 198 -14.30 -9.82 13.12
CA ILE A 198 -13.87 -10.81 12.11
C ILE A 198 -14.11 -10.24 10.70
N PRO A 199 -13.14 -10.23 9.78
CA PRO A 199 -13.32 -9.71 8.43
C PRO A 199 -14.48 -10.37 7.68
N LYS A 200 -15.21 -9.60 6.88
CA LYS A 200 -16.27 -10.14 6.01
C LYS A 200 -15.71 -11.08 4.93
N PRO A 201 -16.45 -12.11 4.51
CA PRO A 201 -16.04 -13.02 3.43
C PRO A 201 -16.22 -12.33 2.07
N VAL A 202 -15.30 -11.43 1.75
CA VAL A 202 -15.31 -10.67 0.50
C VAL A 202 -14.31 -11.27 -0.47
N GLN A 203 -14.66 -11.36 -1.76
CA GLN A 203 -13.70 -11.72 -2.80
C GLN A 203 -12.64 -10.63 -2.95
N LEU A 204 -11.37 -10.97 -2.76
CA LEU A 204 -10.25 -10.03 -2.91
C LEU A 204 -9.53 -10.29 -4.23
N THR A 205 -9.64 -9.37 -5.19
CA THR A 205 -8.86 -9.40 -6.42
C THR A 205 -7.88 -8.22 -6.42
N HIS A 206 -6.60 -8.50 -6.60
CA HIS A 206 -5.59 -7.47 -6.85
C HIS A 206 -5.42 -7.26 -8.36
N TYR A 207 -5.39 -6.01 -8.78
CA TYR A 207 -5.13 -5.60 -10.16
C TYR A 207 -3.83 -4.81 -10.21
N LEU A 208 -2.85 -5.32 -10.95
CA LEU A 208 -1.56 -4.68 -11.12
C LEU A 208 -1.50 -3.92 -12.44
N SER A 209 -1.00 -2.68 -12.41
CA SER A 209 -0.67 -1.94 -13.62
C SER A 209 0.57 -2.53 -14.30
N GLU A 210 0.74 -2.22 -15.59
CA GLU A 210 2.06 -2.29 -16.21
C GLU A 210 3.06 -1.37 -15.49
N PRO A 211 4.39 -1.61 -15.61
CA PRO A 211 5.41 -0.76 -15.04
C PRO A 211 5.36 0.67 -15.58
N MET A 212 5.17 1.65 -14.70
CA MET A 212 5.17 3.07 -15.04
C MET A 212 6.54 3.67 -14.72
N MET A 213 7.26 4.11 -15.74
CA MET A 213 8.59 4.68 -15.57
C MET A 213 8.54 6.15 -15.10
N PRO A 214 9.24 6.50 -14.01
CA PRO A 214 9.27 7.87 -13.54
C PRO A 214 10.06 8.80 -14.48
N PRO A 215 9.76 10.11 -14.49
CA PRO A 215 10.54 11.07 -15.26
C PRO A 215 11.97 11.17 -14.73
N LYS A 216 12.91 11.58 -15.61
CA LYS A 216 14.32 11.73 -15.23
C LYS A 216 14.51 12.71 -14.07
N TRP A 217 15.29 12.28 -13.08
CA TRP A 217 15.76 13.13 -11.98
C TRP A 217 16.56 14.33 -12.48
N THR A 218 16.33 15.51 -11.92
CA THR A 218 17.06 16.74 -12.23
C THR A 218 17.61 17.38 -10.95
N ARG A 219 18.69 18.17 -11.08
CA ARG A 219 19.24 18.97 -9.97
C ARG A 219 18.40 20.23 -9.70
N ASN A 220 17.67 20.73 -10.69
CA ASN A 220 16.76 21.86 -10.51
C ASN A 220 15.52 21.40 -9.72
N GLU A 221 15.39 21.91 -8.50
CA GLU A 221 14.34 21.56 -7.56
C GLU A 221 12.93 21.88 -8.07
N ALA A 222 12.70 23.10 -8.57
CA ALA A 222 11.39 23.49 -9.09
C ALA A 222 10.94 22.58 -10.24
N GLU A 223 11.85 22.25 -11.15
CA GLU A 223 11.58 21.35 -12.27
C GLU A 223 11.33 19.92 -11.82
N ARG A 224 12.15 19.42 -10.89
CA ARG A 224 12.01 18.09 -10.31
C ARG A 224 10.65 17.93 -9.64
N ASP A 225 10.23 18.91 -8.85
CA ASP A 225 8.97 18.87 -8.11
C ASP A 225 7.76 18.99 -9.06
N ARG A 226 7.87 19.80 -10.11
CA ARG A 226 6.86 19.87 -11.18
C ARG A 226 6.68 18.50 -11.85
N ARG A 227 7.79 17.85 -12.26
CA ARG A 227 7.77 16.52 -12.87
C ARG A 227 7.20 15.46 -11.93
N ALA A 228 7.59 15.50 -10.65
CA ALA A 228 7.08 14.60 -9.64
C ALA A 228 5.56 14.73 -9.47
N ARG A 229 5.03 15.96 -9.44
CA ARG A 229 3.58 16.19 -9.36
C ARG A 229 2.81 15.68 -10.58
N VAL A 230 3.34 15.91 -11.79
CA VAL A 230 2.71 15.41 -13.02
C VAL A 230 2.66 13.87 -13.02
N PHE A 231 3.78 13.22 -12.72
CA PHE A 231 3.84 11.76 -12.65
C PHE A 231 2.97 11.20 -11.51
N HIS A 232 2.94 11.86 -10.36
CA HIS A 232 2.02 11.53 -9.28
C HIS A 232 0.56 11.58 -9.72
N GLY A 233 0.15 12.62 -10.47
CA GLY A 233 -1.19 12.72 -11.05
C GLY A 233 -1.53 11.53 -11.94
N GLN A 234 -0.62 11.15 -12.83
CA GLN A 234 -0.79 9.97 -13.70
C GLN A 234 -0.96 8.68 -12.90
N LEU A 235 -0.17 8.50 -11.83
CA LEU A 235 -0.28 7.35 -10.94
C LEU A 235 -1.62 7.33 -10.18
N VAL A 236 -2.10 8.49 -9.71
CA VAL A 236 -3.40 8.63 -9.06
C VAL A 236 -4.53 8.29 -10.02
N ASP A 237 -4.49 8.80 -11.25
CA ASP A 237 -5.50 8.51 -12.27
C ASP A 237 -5.53 7.02 -12.62
N LYS A 238 -4.36 6.40 -12.80
CA LYS A 238 -4.27 4.97 -13.07
C LYS A 238 -4.70 4.13 -11.89
N MET A 239 -4.35 4.51 -10.66
CA MET A 239 -4.81 3.82 -9.45
C MET A 239 -6.33 3.93 -9.33
N ASN A 240 -6.94 5.08 -9.62
CA ASN A 240 -8.41 5.22 -9.62
C ASN A 240 -9.07 4.32 -10.68
N GLU A 241 -8.48 4.18 -11.87
CA GLU A 241 -8.94 3.24 -12.89
C GLU A 241 -8.92 1.79 -12.36
N LEU A 242 -7.82 1.37 -11.75
CA LEU A 242 -7.70 0.05 -11.13
C LEU A 242 -8.68 -0.13 -9.96
N MET A 243 -8.90 0.93 -9.16
CA MET A 243 -9.88 0.92 -8.07
C MET A 243 -11.32 0.76 -8.56
N CYS A 244 -11.61 1.03 -9.84
CA CYS A 244 -12.91 0.74 -10.45
C CYS A 244 -13.04 -0.72 -10.91
N SER A 245 -11.93 -1.45 -11.04
CA SER A 245 -11.92 -2.81 -11.60
C SER A 245 -12.61 -3.80 -10.66
N GLY A 246 -13.55 -4.60 -11.19
CA GLY A 246 -14.27 -5.58 -10.38
C GLY A 246 -15.36 -5.01 -9.45
N ILE A 247 -15.66 -3.72 -9.54
CA ILE A 247 -16.83 -3.10 -8.89
C ILE A 247 -18.01 -3.10 -9.89
N ARG A 248 -19.15 -3.69 -9.51
CA ARG A 248 -20.35 -3.78 -10.37
C ARG A 248 -21.11 -2.45 -10.54
N ASP A 249 -20.88 -1.44 -9.69
CA ASP A 249 -21.51 -0.11 -9.79
C ASP A 249 -20.47 1.02 -9.83
N PRO A 250 -20.22 1.63 -11.00
CA PRO A 250 -19.28 2.75 -11.16
C PRO A 250 -19.63 3.98 -10.32
N ARG A 251 -20.88 4.16 -9.87
CA ARG A 251 -21.29 5.30 -9.01
C ARG A 251 -20.72 5.21 -7.60
N ARG A 252 -20.21 4.05 -7.19
CA ARG A 252 -19.46 3.86 -5.94
C ARG A 252 -17.96 4.16 -6.10
N SER A 253 -17.46 4.24 -7.33
CA SER A 253 -16.09 4.68 -7.59
C SER A 253 -16.00 6.20 -7.50
N GLY A 254 -14.95 6.73 -6.87
CA GLY A 254 -14.81 8.14 -6.46
C GLY A 254 -14.83 9.22 -7.55
N LYS A 255 -15.26 8.93 -8.79
CA LYS A 255 -15.34 9.90 -9.89
C LYS A 255 -16.31 11.07 -9.64
N ASP A 256 -17.27 10.92 -8.73
CA ASP A 256 -18.28 11.96 -8.48
C ASP A 256 -17.89 12.95 -7.36
N TYR A 257 -16.83 12.67 -6.60
CA TYR A 257 -16.38 13.53 -5.50
C TYR A 257 -15.40 14.64 -5.93
N SER A 258 -14.57 14.40 -6.96
CA SER A 258 -13.66 15.42 -7.51
C SER A 258 -14.39 16.59 -8.18
N ARG A 259 -15.61 16.36 -8.67
CA ARG A 259 -16.49 17.42 -9.21
C ARG A 259 -17.12 18.31 -8.14
N ARG A 260 -17.21 17.86 -6.87
CA ARG A 260 -17.89 18.59 -5.78
C ARG A 260 -16.99 19.55 -5.00
N ARG A 261 -15.72 19.71 -5.36
CA ARG A 261 -14.82 20.73 -4.77
C ARG A 261 -14.57 21.96 -5.67
N GLY A 262 -15.33 22.11 -6.77
CA GLY A 262 -15.35 23.36 -7.53
C GLY A 262 -16.41 24.34 -7.00
N MET A 263 -16.05 25.13 -5.97
CA MET A 263 -16.71 26.38 -5.49
C MET A 263 -18.11 26.26 -4.83
N PRO A 264 -18.53 27.20 -3.93
CA PRO A 264 -18.28 28.65 -3.97
C PRO A 264 -17.86 29.36 -2.66
N GLY A 265 -17.36 30.60 -2.81
CA GLY A 265 -17.15 31.60 -1.74
C GLY A 265 -15.76 32.20 -1.72
#